data_AF-A0A7S1JTS4-F1
#
_entry.id   AF-A0A7S1JTS4-F1
#
_cell.length_a   1.000
_cell.length_b   1.000
_cell.length_c   1.000
_cell.angle_alpha   90.00
_cell.angle_beta   90.00
_cell.angle_gamma   90.00
#
_symmetry.space_group_name_H-M   'P 1'
#
loop_
_entity.id
_entity.type
_entity.pdbx_description
1 polymer ?
#
loop_
_entity_poly.entity_id
_entity_poly.type
_entity_poly.pdbx_seq_one_letter_code
_entity_poly.pdbx_strand_id
1 'polypeptide(L)'
;LTIDPTTNAVTGIQCHHTHSHDHDIVQIDAPIVVLAIGHSARDLYASLHEQGVAMSAKEFAVGLRVEHPQTLIDTVQLKEYAKWVNRGKGKVPVADYTVKAGNVFSFCMCPGGQVVPTSMDPSELCVNGMSFSQRNSPWANSGLVTPVTPEELSPF
;
A
#
# COMPACT_ATOMS: atom_id res chain seq x y z
N LEU A 1 -21.49 9.70 -3.03
CA LEU A 1 -22.61 8.92 -2.46
C LEU A 1 -23.90 9.61 -2.86
N THR A 2 -25.02 8.89 -2.95
CA THR A 2 -26.33 9.53 -3.03
C THR A 2 -26.87 9.62 -1.62
N ILE A 3 -27.14 10.85 -1.16
CA ILE A 3 -27.54 11.14 0.22
C ILE A 3 -28.87 11.91 0.17
N ASP A 4 -29.86 11.46 0.94
CA ASP A 4 -31.10 12.19 1.13
C ASP A 4 -30.80 13.46 1.96
N PRO A 5 -31.05 14.67 1.42
CA PRO A 5 -30.72 15.94 2.10
C PRO A 5 -31.56 16.22 3.35
N THR A 6 -32.67 15.51 3.55
CA THR A 6 -33.55 15.68 4.70
C THR A 6 -33.15 14.76 5.85
N THR A 7 -32.76 13.53 5.55
CA THR A 7 -32.48 12.48 6.54
C THR A 7 -31.00 12.21 6.75
N ASN A 8 -30.13 12.72 5.88
CA ASN A 8 -28.72 12.36 5.76
C ASN A 8 -28.49 10.84 5.56
N ALA A 9 -29.51 10.10 5.13
CA ALA A 9 -29.39 8.68 4.84
C ALA A 9 -28.72 8.48 3.49
N VAL A 10 -27.80 7.50 3.42
CA VAL A 10 -27.27 7.01 2.14
C VAL A 10 -28.38 6.25 1.42
N THR A 11 -28.67 6.63 0.18
CA THR A 11 -29.70 6.02 -0.66
C THR A 11 -29.13 5.27 -1.86
N GLY A 12 -27.81 5.39 -2.10
CA GLY A 12 -27.13 4.68 -3.16
C GLY A 12 -25.78 5.27 -3.51
N ILE A 13 -25.32 4.97 -4.73
CA ILE A 13 -24.09 5.49 -5.30
C ILE A 13 -24.30 5.93 -6.76
N GLN A 14 -23.57 6.98 -7.14
CA GLN A 14 -23.35 7.34 -8.53
C GLN A 14 -22.00 6.80 -8.97
N CYS A 15 -21.99 6.11 -10.10
CA CYS A 15 -20.79 5.52 -10.69
C CYS A 15 -20.58 6.09 -12.10
N HIS A 16 -19.34 6.43 -12.43
CA HIS A 16 -18.95 6.72 -13.81
C HIS A 16 -18.59 5.43 -14.52
N HIS A 17 -19.18 5.20 -15.69
CA HIS A 17 -18.80 4.06 -16.51
C HIS A 17 -17.49 4.37 -17.25
N THR A 18 -16.40 3.72 -16.85
CA THR A 18 -15.05 4.01 -17.36
C THR A 18 -14.73 3.36 -18.71
N HIS A 19 -15.62 2.52 -19.23
CA HIS A 19 -15.41 1.76 -20.47
C HIS A 19 -16.36 2.15 -21.62
N SER A 20 -17.38 3.01 -21.39
CA SER A 20 -18.14 3.62 -22.48
C SER A 20 -17.51 4.95 -22.89
N HIS A 21 -17.57 5.26 -24.19
CA HIS A 21 -17.12 6.54 -24.72
C HIS A 21 -18.01 7.72 -24.26
N ASP A 22 -19.21 7.45 -23.74
CA ASP A 22 -20.21 8.46 -23.39
C ASP A 22 -20.15 8.95 -21.93
N HIS A 23 -19.19 8.50 -21.12
CA HIS A 23 -19.05 8.91 -19.70
C HIS A 23 -20.37 8.81 -18.89
N ASP A 24 -21.17 7.79 -19.19
CA ASP A 24 -22.49 7.65 -18.59
C ASP A 24 -22.37 7.54 -17.06
N ILE A 25 -23.19 8.35 -16.37
CA ILE A 25 -23.37 8.25 -14.92
C ILE A 25 -24.50 7.26 -14.67
N VAL A 26 -24.19 6.19 -13.94
CA VAL A 26 -25.16 5.19 -13.51
C VAL A 26 -25.48 5.41 -12.04
N GLN A 27 -26.77 5.54 -11.74
CA GLN A 27 -27.30 5.54 -10.38
C GLN A 27 -27.61 4.11 -9.96
N ILE A 28 -27.07 3.68 -8.83
CA ILE A 28 -27.38 2.39 -8.21
C ILE A 28 -28.02 2.67 -6.86
N ASP A 29 -29.32 2.39 -6.75
CA ASP A 29 -30.07 2.57 -5.52
C ASP A 29 -29.79 1.43 -4.55
N ALA A 30 -29.35 1.78 -3.35
CA ALA A 30 -29.03 0.83 -2.29
C ALA A 30 -29.17 1.51 -0.92
N PRO A 31 -29.98 0.96 0.01
CA PRO A 31 -30.14 1.55 1.34
C PRO A 31 -28.90 1.38 2.23
N ILE A 32 -27.95 0.52 1.82
CA ILE A 32 -26.69 0.27 2.52
C ILE A 32 -25.56 0.21 1.49
N VAL A 33 -24.50 0.98 1.72
CA VAL A 33 -23.32 1.06 0.88
C VAL A 33 -22.08 0.78 1.72
N VAL A 34 -21.21 -0.12 1.26
CA VAL A 34 -19.91 -0.41 1.89
C VAL A 34 -18.79 0.14 1.03
N LEU A 35 -17.98 1.06 1.57
CA LEU A 35 -16.83 1.64 0.88
C LEU A 35 -15.55 0.84 1.22
N ALA A 36 -15.13 -0.05 0.33
CA ALA A 36 -13.90 -0.84 0.42
C ALA A 36 -12.87 -0.40 -0.64
N ILE A 37 -12.66 0.91 -0.74
CA ILE A 37 -12.03 1.60 -1.89
C ILE A 37 -10.49 1.64 -1.84
N GLY A 38 -9.89 1.19 -0.73
CA GLY A 38 -8.45 1.30 -0.50
C GLY A 38 -7.99 2.74 -0.24
N HIS A 39 -6.79 2.91 0.32
CA HIS A 39 -6.30 4.22 0.74
C HIS A 39 -5.85 5.14 -0.42
N SER A 40 -5.77 4.61 -1.64
CA SER A 40 -5.32 5.36 -2.82
C SER A 40 -6.46 6.01 -3.63
N ALA A 41 -7.73 5.81 -3.23
CA ALA A 41 -8.90 6.39 -3.88
C ALA A 41 -9.09 7.89 -3.54
N ARG A 42 -8.07 8.70 -3.85
CA ARG A 42 -7.95 10.11 -3.43
C ARG A 42 -9.07 10.99 -3.97
N ASP A 43 -9.48 10.75 -5.21
CA ASP A 43 -10.62 11.39 -5.87
C ASP A 43 -11.94 11.17 -5.12
N LEU A 44 -12.19 9.93 -4.69
CA LEU A 44 -13.36 9.59 -3.91
C LEU A 44 -13.30 10.19 -2.50
N TYR A 45 -12.13 10.21 -1.85
CA TYR A 45 -11.98 10.91 -0.57
C TYR A 45 -12.28 12.42 -0.70
N ALA A 46 -11.81 13.08 -1.76
CA ALA A 46 -12.12 14.49 -2.03
C ALA A 46 -13.64 14.70 -2.22
N SER A 47 -14.28 13.85 -3.03
CA SER A 47 -15.73 13.91 -3.24
C SER A 47 -16.54 13.69 -1.95
N LEU A 48 -16.11 12.75 -1.10
CA LEU A 48 -16.74 12.52 0.21
C LEU A 48 -16.56 13.73 1.14
N HIS A 49 -15.41 14.41 1.09
CA HIS A 49 -15.15 15.62 1.85
C HIS A 49 -16.09 16.76 1.44
N GLU A 50 -16.24 16.97 0.13
CA GLU A 50 -17.16 17.97 -0.43
C GLU A 50 -18.62 17.70 -0.06
N GLN A 51 -19.00 16.43 0.09
CA GLN A 51 -20.32 16.00 0.58
C GLN A 51 -20.49 16.15 2.10
N GLY A 52 -19.49 16.64 2.83
CA GLY A 52 -19.55 16.82 4.28
C GLY A 52 -19.49 15.51 5.08
N VAL A 53 -19.02 14.42 4.46
CA VAL A 53 -18.78 13.17 5.19
C VAL A 53 -17.66 13.38 6.20
N ALA A 54 -17.94 13.09 7.47
CA ALA A 54 -16.98 13.27 8.54
C ALA A 54 -15.71 12.43 8.30
N MET A 55 -14.56 13.09 8.28
CA MET A 55 -13.25 12.48 8.11
C MET A 55 -12.25 13.11 9.06
N SER A 56 -11.24 12.33 9.45
CA SER A 56 -10.15 12.78 10.32
C SER A 56 -8.81 12.40 9.70
N ALA A 57 -7.84 13.31 9.83
CA ALA A 57 -6.46 13.01 9.45
C ALA A 57 -5.93 11.88 10.33
N LYS A 58 -5.30 10.89 9.69
CA LYS A 58 -4.74 9.71 10.37
C LYS A 58 -3.23 9.68 10.12
N GLU A 59 -2.47 9.44 11.18
CA GLU A 59 -1.04 9.17 11.08
C GLU A 59 -0.74 7.98 10.14
N PHE A 60 0.36 8.10 9.42
CA PHE A 60 0.87 7.07 8.51
C PHE A 60 2.39 6.99 8.57
N ALA A 61 2.98 6.00 7.92
CA ALA A 61 4.43 5.86 7.84
C ALA A 61 4.90 6.05 6.40
N VAL A 62 6.01 6.78 6.23
CA VAL A 62 6.63 7.02 4.93
C VAL A 62 8.14 6.83 5.03
N GLY A 63 8.79 6.55 3.90
CA GLY A 63 10.22 6.38 3.84
C GLY A 63 10.66 5.85 2.48
N LEU A 64 11.70 5.02 2.48
CA LEU A 64 12.38 4.56 1.27
C LEU A 64 12.40 3.05 1.19
N ARG A 65 12.36 2.50 -0.02
CA ARG A 65 12.69 1.08 -0.26
C ARG A 65 14.21 0.92 -0.29
N VAL A 66 14.71 -0.08 0.43
CA VAL A 66 16.14 -0.43 0.45
C VAL A 66 16.30 -1.87 -0.04
N GLU A 67 17.26 -2.08 -0.94
CA GLU A 67 17.62 -3.40 -1.47
C GLU A 67 18.98 -3.87 -0.96
N HIS A 68 19.09 -5.16 -0.67
CA HIS A 68 20.35 -5.84 -0.38
C HIS A 68 20.42 -7.14 -1.19
N PRO A 69 21.60 -7.66 -1.51
CA PRO A 69 21.71 -9.02 -2.03
C PRO A 69 21.03 -10.00 -1.07
N GLN A 70 20.12 -10.83 -1.55
CA GLN A 70 19.40 -11.80 -0.73
C GLN A 70 20.36 -12.76 -0.02
N THR A 71 21.47 -13.11 -0.67
CA THR A 71 22.53 -13.95 -0.09
C THR A 71 23.18 -13.35 1.15
N LEU A 72 23.27 -12.01 1.23
CA LEU A 72 23.75 -11.32 2.43
C LEU A 72 22.77 -11.53 3.58
N ILE A 73 21.47 -11.31 3.33
CA ILE A 73 20.42 -11.50 4.33
C ILE A 73 20.36 -12.97 4.78
N ASP A 74 20.40 -13.91 3.83
CA ASP A 74 20.44 -15.35 4.12
C ASP A 74 21.62 -15.68 5.05
N THR A 75 22.82 -15.14 4.75
CA THR A 75 24.03 -15.37 5.56
C THR A 75 23.90 -14.80 6.97
N VAL A 76 23.40 -13.58 7.12
CA VAL A 76 23.26 -12.92 8.43
C VAL A 76 22.21 -13.63 9.30
N GLN A 77 21.06 -14.00 8.72
CA GLN A 77 19.95 -14.58 9.46
C GLN A 77 20.13 -16.07 9.73
N LEU A 78 20.62 -16.83 8.75
CA LEU A 78 20.67 -18.29 8.78
C LEU A 78 22.07 -18.86 9.02
N LYS A 79 23.12 -18.03 8.96
CA LYS A 79 24.52 -18.43 9.19
C LYS A 79 24.91 -19.63 8.33
N GLU A 80 25.38 -20.72 8.94
CA GLU A 80 25.79 -21.96 8.27
C GLU A 80 24.68 -22.64 7.46
N TYR A 81 23.40 -22.32 7.73
CA TYR A 81 22.24 -22.85 7.02
C TYR A 81 21.91 -22.09 5.73
N ALA A 82 22.53 -20.92 5.48
CA ALA A 82 22.30 -20.14 4.27
C ALA A 82 22.58 -20.95 2.98
N LYS A 83 23.53 -21.88 3.03
CA LYS A 83 23.85 -22.81 1.93
C LYS A 83 22.68 -23.74 1.53
N TRP A 84 21.65 -23.85 2.37
CA TRP A 84 20.48 -24.68 2.12
C TRP A 84 19.26 -23.91 1.61
N VAL A 85 19.36 -22.60 1.33
CA VAL A 85 18.24 -21.77 0.86
C VAL A 85 17.88 -22.02 -0.61
N ASN A 86 18.90 -22.20 -1.46
CA ASN A 86 18.76 -22.48 -2.91
C ASN A 86 17.64 -21.65 -3.61
N ARG A 87 17.67 -20.32 -3.45
CA ARG A 87 16.70 -19.38 -4.06
C ARG A 87 15.23 -19.80 -3.88
N GLY A 88 14.88 -20.24 -2.67
CA GLY A 88 13.52 -20.66 -2.30
C GLY A 88 13.15 -22.08 -2.68
N LYS A 89 14.06 -22.84 -3.30
CA LYS A 89 13.90 -24.28 -3.61
C LYS A 89 14.73 -25.17 -2.69
N GLY A 90 15.27 -24.59 -1.63
CA GLY A 90 16.16 -25.26 -0.71
C GLY A 90 15.43 -25.99 0.41
N LYS A 91 16.21 -26.59 1.32
CA LYS A 91 15.69 -27.20 2.55
C LYS A 91 15.32 -26.15 3.60
N VAL A 92 15.80 -24.92 3.43
CA VAL A 92 15.55 -23.77 4.30
C VAL A 92 14.90 -22.67 3.45
N PRO A 93 13.89 -21.94 3.96
CA PRO A 93 13.28 -20.84 3.23
C PRO A 93 14.25 -19.67 3.02
N VAL A 94 13.92 -18.82 2.06
CA VAL A 94 14.62 -17.54 1.84
C VAL A 94 14.42 -16.65 3.06
N ALA A 95 15.52 -16.11 3.59
CA ALA A 95 15.49 -15.40 4.86
C ALA A 95 14.78 -14.05 4.75
N ASP A 96 14.01 -13.72 5.79
CA ASP A 96 13.43 -12.41 6.01
C ASP A 96 14.09 -11.67 7.17
N TYR A 97 13.72 -10.41 7.35
CA TYR A 97 14.16 -9.61 8.48
C TYR A 97 13.06 -8.65 8.95
N THR A 98 13.16 -8.27 10.21
CA THR A 98 12.48 -7.11 10.77
C THR A 98 13.51 -6.29 11.53
N VAL A 99 13.59 -5.00 11.25
CA VAL A 99 14.50 -4.07 11.93
C VAL A 99 13.73 -2.89 12.49
N LYS A 100 14.19 -2.37 13.63
CA LYS A 100 13.68 -1.15 14.25
C LYS A 100 14.84 -0.40 14.89
N ALA A 101 14.91 0.90 14.65
CA ALA A 101 15.86 1.81 15.27
C ALA A 101 15.15 3.14 15.59
N GLY A 102 14.86 3.38 16.87
CA GLY A 102 14.01 4.48 17.28
C GLY A 102 12.61 4.38 16.66
N ASN A 103 12.20 5.43 15.95
CA ASN A 103 10.92 5.50 15.24
C ASN A 103 10.98 4.96 13.80
N VAL A 104 12.17 4.59 13.31
CA VAL A 104 12.34 3.96 11.99
C VAL A 104 12.19 2.45 12.12
N PHE A 105 11.42 1.84 11.23
CA PHE A 105 11.22 0.39 11.20
C PHE A 105 11.07 -0.13 9.78
N SER A 106 11.37 -1.42 9.59
CA SER A 106 11.11 -2.11 8.32
C SER A 106 9.63 -2.44 8.17
N PHE A 107 9.10 -2.22 6.98
CA PHE A 107 7.73 -2.49 6.58
C PHE A 107 7.71 -3.26 5.25
N CYS A 108 6.78 -4.21 5.12
CA CYS A 108 6.56 -4.99 3.90
C CYS A 108 7.87 -5.57 3.34
N MET A 109 8.61 -6.30 4.18
CA MET A 109 9.85 -6.97 3.79
C MET A 109 9.54 -8.07 2.75
N CYS A 110 10.23 -8.03 1.61
CA CYS A 110 10.07 -8.91 0.45
C CYS A 110 11.36 -9.72 0.23
N PRO A 111 11.45 -10.96 0.76
CA PRO A 111 12.59 -11.84 0.52
C PRO A 111 12.56 -12.35 -0.91
N GLY A 112 13.72 -12.31 -1.57
CA GLY A 112 13.88 -12.71 -2.97
C GLY A 112 12.84 -12.04 -3.86
N GLY A 113 12.63 -10.75 -3.64
CA GLY A 113 11.60 -9.92 -4.26
C GLY A 113 12.17 -8.85 -5.18
N GLN A 114 11.32 -7.88 -5.51
CA GLN A 114 11.66 -6.71 -6.30
C GLN A 114 10.91 -5.48 -5.79
N VAL A 115 11.52 -4.31 -5.96
CA VAL A 115 10.84 -3.03 -5.81
C VAL A 115 9.95 -2.82 -7.03
N VAL A 116 8.71 -2.37 -6.80
CA VAL A 116 7.72 -2.15 -7.85
C VAL A 116 7.21 -0.72 -7.85
N PRO A 117 7.03 -0.09 -9.03
CA PRO A 117 6.34 1.19 -9.11
C PRO A 117 4.85 0.99 -8.78
N THR A 118 4.31 1.87 -7.95
CA THR A 118 2.90 1.88 -7.52
C THR A 118 2.30 3.29 -7.56
N SER A 119 2.82 4.14 -8.44
CA SER A 119 2.26 5.48 -8.69
C SER A 119 0.86 5.39 -9.27
N MET A 120 -0.03 6.28 -8.81
CA MET A 120 -1.39 6.44 -9.37
C MET A 120 -1.50 7.66 -10.29
N ASP A 121 -0.56 8.61 -10.18
CA ASP A 121 -0.48 9.82 -11.00
C ASP A 121 0.86 9.83 -11.76
N PRO A 122 0.89 10.17 -13.06
CA PRO A 122 2.14 10.25 -13.84
C PRO A 122 3.17 11.27 -13.30
N SER A 123 2.74 12.27 -12.55
CA SER A 123 3.61 13.27 -11.91
C SER A 123 4.20 12.80 -10.58
N GLU A 124 3.79 11.64 -10.08
CA GLU A 124 4.23 11.10 -8.79
C GLU A 124 5.10 9.85 -8.94
N LEU A 125 6.02 9.67 -7.99
CA LEU A 125 6.76 8.42 -7.81
C LEU A 125 6.39 7.78 -6.48
N CYS A 126 5.69 6.66 -6.54
CA CYS A 126 5.44 5.79 -5.40
C CYS A 126 6.02 4.42 -5.70
N VAL A 127 6.69 3.82 -4.70
CA VAL A 127 7.25 2.48 -4.81
C VAL A 127 6.77 1.61 -3.67
N ASN A 128 6.60 0.32 -3.96
CA ASN A 128 6.36 -0.71 -2.96
C ASN A 128 7.27 -1.91 -3.25
N GLY A 129 6.98 -3.06 -2.65
CA GLY A 129 7.73 -4.28 -2.86
C GLY A 129 6.81 -5.47 -3.02
N MET A 130 7.27 -6.46 -3.77
CA MET A 130 6.62 -7.74 -3.89
C MET A 130 7.66 -8.86 -3.97
N SER A 131 7.22 -10.07 -3.66
CA SER A 131 7.95 -11.30 -4.01
C SER A 131 7.04 -12.21 -4.81
N PHE A 132 7.59 -12.87 -5.83
CA PHE A 132 6.93 -14.03 -6.41
C PHE A 132 6.91 -15.17 -5.39
N SER A 133 5.99 -16.12 -5.56
CA SER A 133 5.87 -17.29 -4.68
C SER A 133 7.20 -18.04 -4.47
N GLN A 134 8.02 -18.12 -5.53
CA GLN A 134 9.33 -18.78 -5.47
C GLN A 134 10.40 -18.00 -4.67
N ARG A 135 10.22 -16.68 -4.45
CA ARG A 135 11.19 -15.81 -3.76
C ARG A 135 12.62 -15.96 -4.31
N ASN A 136 12.77 -16.00 -5.63
CA ASN A 136 14.01 -16.39 -6.30
C ASN A 136 14.79 -15.22 -6.93
N SER A 137 14.35 -13.97 -6.74
CA SER A 137 15.13 -12.79 -7.13
C SER A 137 16.42 -12.72 -6.31
N PRO A 138 17.51 -12.16 -6.86
CA PRO A 138 18.75 -11.95 -6.12
C PRO A 138 18.66 -10.87 -5.03
N TRP A 139 17.53 -10.16 -4.93
CA TRP A 139 17.36 -9.02 -4.03
C TRP A 139 16.39 -9.30 -2.88
N ALA A 140 16.77 -8.91 -1.68
CA ALA A 140 15.87 -8.68 -0.55
C ALA A 140 15.54 -7.20 -0.50
N ASN A 141 14.27 -6.82 -0.32
CA ASN A 141 13.93 -5.40 -0.16
C ASN A 141 12.88 -5.16 0.93
N SER A 142 12.93 -4.00 1.58
CA SER A 142 11.91 -3.56 2.54
C SER A 142 11.75 -2.05 2.50
N GLY A 143 10.58 -1.56 2.90
CA GLY A 143 10.43 -0.14 3.21
C GLY A 143 11.05 0.14 4.56
N LEU A 144 12.01 1.05 4.66
CA LEU A 144 12.42 1.63 5.94
C LEU A 144 11.61 2.92 6.12
N VAL A 145 10.66 2.88 7.05
CA VAL A 145 9.64 3.91 7.22
C VAL A 145 9.67 4.48 8.64
N THR A 146 9.24 5.72 8.76
CA THR A 146 9.01 6.42 10.03
C THR A 146 7.57 6.93 10.06
N PRO A 147 6.89 6.91 11.22
CA PRO A 147 5.58 7.55 11.34
C PRO A 147 5.73 9.06 11.10
N VAL A 148 4.69 9.64 10.53
CA VAL A 148 4.49 11.08 10.39
C VAL A 148 3.10 11.42 10.91
N THR A 149 3.06 12.42 11.77
CA THR A 149 1.85 12.93 12.41
C THR A 149 1.19 14.01 11.56
N PRO A 150 -0.13 14.25 11.69
CA PRO A 150 -0.79 15.37 11.02
C PRO A 150 -0.14 16.72 11.32
N GLU A 151 0.39 16.91 12.53
CA GLU A 151 1.07 18.14 12.94
C GLU A 151 2.38 18.38 12.16
N GLU A 152 3.11 17.31 11.85
CA GLU A 152 4.37 17.37 11.06
C GLU A 152 4.13 17.66 9.58
N LEU A 153 2.89 17.49 9.09
CA LEU A 153 2.52 17.76 7.69
C LEU A 153 2.03 19.19 7.47
N SER A 154 1.73 19.94 8.53
CA SER A 154 1.31 21.34 8.43
C SER A 154 2.48 22.22 7.94
N PRO A 155 2.30 23.11 6.94
CA PRO A 155 1.04 23.68 6.47
C PRO A 155 0.57 23.16 5.10
N PHE A 156 0.97 21.94 4.69
CA PHE A 156 0.52 21.36 3.42
C PHE A 156 -0.93 20.85 3.50
#